data_AF-A0A2V8P7D8-F1
#
_entry.id   AF-A0A2V8P7D8-F1
#
_cell.length_a   1.000
_cell.length_b   1.000
_cell.length_c   1.000
_cell.angle_alpha   90.00
_cell.angle_beta   90.00
_cell.angle_gamma   90.00
#
_symmetry.space_group_name_H-M   'P 1'
#
loop_
_entity.id
_entity.type
_entity.pdbx_description
1 polymer ?
#
loop_
_entity_poly.entity_id
_entity_poly.type
_entity_poly.pdbx_seq_one_letter_code
_entity_poly.pdbx_strand_id
1 'polypeptide(L)' 'MKSLIAALTVLWFCLTPSFLPPAELADVVFVNANVYTVNEKQPRAEAIAVKGDRIVFVGSNANAKRFQGGGTRVIDLHGE' A
#
# COMPACT_ATOMS: atom_id res chain seq x y z
N MET A 1 22.40 39.73 16.36
CA MET A 1 23.13 38.44 16.39
C MET A 1 22.31 37.25 16.94
N LYS A 2 21.01 37.42 17.25
CA LYS A 2 20.13 36.31 17.69
C LYS A 2 19.31 35.71 16.52
N SER A 3 19.05 36.51 15.49
CA SER A 3 18.33 36.14 14.27
C SER A 3 19.15 35.28 13.28
N LEU A 4 20.49 35.28 13.38
CA LEU A 4 21.35 34.44 12.53
C LEU A 4 21.36 32.96 12.97
N ILE A 5 21.22 32.70 14.28
CA ILE A 5 21.25 31.34 14.85
C ILE A 5 19.95 30.59 14.52
N ALA A 6 18.81 31.31 14.51
CA ALA A 6 17.50 30.73 14.18
C ALA A 6 17.40 30.26 12.71
N ALA A 7 18.09 30.94 11.78
CA ALA A 7 18.09 30.55 10.36
C ALA A 7 18.88 29.25 10.11
N LEU A 8 19.95 29.01 10.89
CA LEU A 8 20.83 27.84 10.73
C LEU A 8 20.19 26.55 11.27
N THR A 9 19.34 26.65 12.30
CA THR A 9 18.60 25.51 12.86
C THR A 9 17.43 25.05 11.98
N VAL A 10 16.76 25.97 11.26
CA VAL A 10 15.68 25.62 10.33
C VAL A 10 16.24 24.90 9.09
N LEU A 11 17.44 25.29 8.65
CA LEU A 11 18.10 24.70 7.49
C LEU A 11 18.52 23.23 7.73
N TRP A 12 18.81 22.85 8.97
CA TRP A 12 19.19 21.47 9.31
C TRP A 12 17.99 20.50 9.34
N PHE A 13 16.80 21.00 9.69
CA PHE A 13 15.58 20.19 9.75
C PHE A 13 14.99 19.89 8.35
N CYS A 14 15.25 20.74 7.35
CA CYS A 14 14.81 20.50 5.97
C CYS A 14 15.63 19.46 5.20
N LEU A 15 16.83 19.09 5.68
CA LEU A 15 17.71 18.15 4.97
C LEU A 15 17.55 16.70 5.41
N THR A 16 16.60 16.35 6.28
CA THR A 16 16.37 14.94 6.62
C THR A 16 15.79 14.24 5.39
N PRO A 17 16.47 13.24 4.80
CA PRO A 17 15.89 12.45 3.73
C PRO A 17 14.63 11.79 4.28
N SER A 18 13.49 12.10 3.67
CA SER A 18 12.24 11.42 3.95
C SER A 18 12.44 9.95 3.61
N PHE A 19 12.54 9.11 4.65
CA PHE A 19 12.44 7.67 4.50
C PHE A 19 11.01 7.36 4.06
N LEU A 20 10.78 7.30 2.74
CA LEU A 20 9.57 6.67 2.23
C LEU A 20 9.70 5.18 2.53
N PRO A 21 8.80 4.58 3.33
CA PRO A 21 8.79 3.14 3.45
C PRO A 21 8.63 2.52 2.06
N PRO A 22 9.36 1.43 1.74
CA PRO A 22 9.22 0.75 0.47
C PRO A 22 7.74 0.44 0.22
N ALA A 23 7.28 0.64 -1.02
CA ALA A 23 5.93 0.21 -1.41
C ALA A 23 5.78 -1.27 -1.04
N GLU A 24 4.78 -1.59 -0.21
CA GLU A 24 4.60 -2.94 0.30
C GLU A 24 4.01 -3.83 -0.80
N LEU A 25 4.90 -4.35 -1.64
CA LEU A 25 4.54 -5.30 -2.69
C LEU A 25 4.06 -6.61 -2.06
N ALA A 26 3.01 -7.17 -2.65
CA ALA A 26 2.40 -8.42 -2.23
C ALA A 26 3.12 -9.62 -2.87
N ASP A 27 3.05 -10.77 -2.21
CA ASP A 27 3.51 -12.04 -2.78
C ASP A 27 2.47 -12.60 -3.75
N VAL A 28 1.19 -12.41 -3.43
CA VAL A 28 0.06 -12.78 -4.30
C VAL A 28 -1.02 -11.71 -4.31
N VAL A 29 -1.58 -11.45 -5.49
CA VAL A 29 -2.77 -10.61 -5.68
C VAL A 29 -3.84 -11.44 -6.37
N PHE A 30 -4.98 -11.60 -5.69
CA PHE A 30 -6.19 -12.18 -6.25
C PHE A 30 -7.02 -11.06 -6.87
N VAL A 31 -7.47 -11.24 -8.11
CA VAL A 31 -8.27 -10.26 -8.87
C VAL A 31 -9.54 -10.91 -9.42
N ASN A 32 -10.52 -10.08 -9.77
CA ASN A 32 -11.85 -10.50 -10.23
C ASN A 32 -12.50 -11.48 -9.23
N ALA A 33 -12.34 -11.20 -7.94
CA ALA A 33 -12.84 -12.03 -6.85
C ALA A 33 -14.20 -11.55 -6.35
N ASN A 34 -15.01 -12.43 -5.77
CA ASN A 34 -16.22 -12.05 -5.04
C ASN A 34 -15.97 -12.04 -3.52
N VAL A 35 -15.18 -11.07 -3.06
CA VAL A 35 -14.73 -11.02 -1.67
C VAL A 35 -15.86 -10.55 -0.76
N TYR A 36 -16.24 -11.36 0.23
CA TYR A 36 -17.06 -10.93 1.36
C TYR A 36 -16.17 -10.57 2.55
N THR A 37 -16.19 -9.30 2.98
CA THR A 37 -15.20 -8.76 3.93
C THR A 37 -15.66 -8.79 5.39
N VAL A 38 -16.97 -9.03 5.63
CA VAL A 38 -17.61 -8.87 6.94
C VAL A 38 -17.45 -7.44 7.53
N ASN A 39 -17.09 -6.46 6.71
CA ASN A 39 -17.05 -5.04 7.09
C ASN A 39 -18.34 -4.37 6.62
N GLU A 40 -19.19 -3.93 7.55
CA GLU A 40 -20.47 -3.27 7.24
C GLU A 40 -20.32 -2.06 6.30
N LYS A 41 -19.19 -1.34 6.38
CA LYS A 41 -18.92 -0.15 5.55
C LYS A 41 -18.43 -0.50 4.14
N GLN A 42 -17.91 -1.72 3.95
CA GLN A 42 -17.39 -2.19 2.67
C GLN A 42 -17.58 -3.70 2.57
N PRO A 43 -18.81 -4.22 2.45
CA PRO A 43 -19.12 -5.64 2.59
C PRO A 43 -18.61 -6.50 1.42
N ARG A 44 -18.25 -5.87 0.29
CA ARG A 44 -17.74 -6.51 -0.92
C ARG A 44 -16.43 -5.88 -1.40
N ALA A 45 -15.59 -6.68 -2.04
CA ALA A 45 -14.41 -6.23 -2.77
C ALA A 45 -14.12 -7.16 -3.96
N GLU A 46 -13.28 -6.68 -4.88
CA GLU A 46 -12.95 -7.38 -6.13
C GLU A 46 -11.56 -8.00 -6.11
N ALA A 47 -10.72 -7.62 -5.14
CA ALA A 47 -9.34 -8.04 -5.07
C ALA A 47 -8.80 -8.06 -3.64
N ILE A 48 -7.83 -8.96 -3.41
CA ILE A 48 -7.08 -9.10 -2.17
C ILE A 48 -5.59 -9.17 -2.50
N ALA A 49 -4.76 -8.41 -1.80
CA ALA A 49 -3.31 -8.55 -1.86
C ALA A 49 -2.77 -9.11 -0.54
N VAL A 50 -1.93 -10.14 -0.62
CA VAL A 50 -1.38 -10.85 0.54
C VAL A 50 0.14 -10.81 0.49
N LYS A 51 0.76 -10.50 1.64
CA LYS A 51 2.20 -10.55 1.87
C LYS A 51 2.49 -11.41 3.09
N GLY A 52 3.23 -12.50 2.91
CA GLY A 52 3.45 -13.52 3.91
C GLY A 52 2.12 -14.05 4.44
N ASP A 53 1.88 -13.81 5.73
CA ASP A 53 0.69 -14.20 6.48
C ASP A 53 -0.34 -13.07 6.65
N ARG A 54 -0.18 -11.93 5.94
CA ARG A 54 -0.98 -10.73 6.14
C ARG A 54 -1.68 -10.28 4.86
N ILE A 55 -2.94 -9.86 5.01
CA ILE A 55 -3.65 -9.12 3.97
C ILE A 55 -3.20 -7.66 4.04
N VAL A 56 -2.57 -7.17 2.97
CA VAL A 56 -2.07 -5.80 2.86
C VAL A 56 -3.02 -4.89 2.06
N PHE A 57 -3.99 -5.47 1.36
CA PHE A 57 -5.02 -4.73 0.64
C PHE A 57 -6.31 -5.54 0.42
N VAL A 58 -7.45 -4.87 0.50
CA VAL A 58 -8.78 -5.35 0.09
C VAL A 58 -9.52 -4.21 -0.61
N GLY A 59 -9.95 -4.42 -1.86
CA GLY A 59 -10.63 -3.36 -2.60
C GLY A 59 -10.87 -3.68 -4.07
N SER A 60 -10.80 -2.67 -4.93
CA SER A 60 -11.04 -2.83 -6.37
C SER A 60 -9.85 -3.44 -7.11
N ASN A 61 -10.14 -4.08 -8.25
CA ASN A 61 -9.12 -4.61 -9.16
C ASN A 61 -8.10 -3.55 -9.61
N ALA A 62 -8.57 -2.33 -9.87
CA ALA A 62 -7.72 -1.24 -10.32
C ALA A 62 -6.70 -0.82 -9.25
N ASN A 63 -7.12 -0.74 -7.99
CA ASN A 63 -6.26 -0.32 -6.89
C ASN A 63 -5.30 -1.42 -6.44
N ALA A 64 -5.67 -2.70 -6.62
CA ALA A 64 -4.81 -3.85 -6.33
C ALA A 64 -3.52 -3.86 -7.16
N LYS A 65 -3.51 -3.21 -8.34
CA LYS A 65 -2.31 -3.08 -9.20
C LYS A 65 -1.14 -2.40 -8.48
N ARG A 66 -1.40 -1.53 -7.48
CA ARG A 66 -0.37 -0.83 -6.70
C ARG A 66 0.48 -1.78 -5.84
N PHE A 67 -0.01 -3.00 -5.60
CA PHE A 67 0.66 -4.02 -4.79
C PHE A 67 1.40 -5.05 -5.65
N GLN A 68 1.37 -4.91 -6.98
CA GLN A 68 2.06 -5.81 -7.91
C GLN A 68 3.48 -5.33 -8.18
N GLY A 69 4.45 -6.24 -8.09
CA GLY A 69 5.84 -6.03 -8.49
C GLY A 69 6.45 -7.27 -9.14
N GLY A 70 7.76 -7.24 -9.42
CA GLY A 70 8.42 -8.26 -10.24
C GLY A 70 8.33 -9.71 -9.71
N GLY A 71 8.07 -9.89 -8.41
CA GLY A 71 7.87 -11.21 -7.79
C GLY A 71 6.42 -11.53 -7.42
N THR A 72 5.47 -10.62 -7.68
CA THR A 72 4.08 -10.81 -7.27
C THR A 72 3.36 -11.75 -8.22
N ARG A 73 2.75 -12.80 -7.68
CA ARG A 73 1.87 -13.68 -8.46
C ARG A 73 0.48 -13.06 -8.56
N VAL A 74 -0.06 -12.93 -9.76
CA VAL A 74 -1.45 -12.48 -9.97
C VAL A 74 -2.31 -13.68 -10.30
N ILE A 75 -3.43 -13.84 -9.59
CA ILE A 75 -4.39 -14.94 -9.77
C ILE A 75 -5.75 -14.32 -10.09
N ASP A 76 -6.28 -14.65 -11.27
CA ASP A 76 -7.65 -14.32 -11.65
C ASP A 76 -8.58 -15.38 -11.05
N LEU A 77 -9.56 -14.93 -10.25
CA LEU A 77 -10.57 -15.81 -9.64
C LEU A 77 -11.85 -15.93 -10.46
N HIS A 78 -11.95 -15.24 -11.62
CA HIS A 78 -13.06 -15.40 -12.57
C HIS A 78 -14.47 -15.16 -11.99
N GLY A 79 -14.58 -14.35 -10.94
CA GLY A 79 -15.83 -14.01 -10.26
C GLY A 79 -16.14 -14.87 -9.04
N GLU A 80 -15.28 -15.82 -8.68
CA GLU A 80 -15.39 -16.68 -7.48
C GLU A 80 -14.92 -15.99 -6.19
#